data_AF-A0A9P5H0Q0-F1
#
_entry.id   AF-A0A9P5H0Q0-F1
#
_cell.length_a   1.000
_cell.length_b   1.000
_cell.length_c   1.000
_cell.angle_alpha   90.00
_cell.angle_beta   90.00
_cell.angle_gamma   90.00
#
_symmetry.space_group_name_H-M   'P 1'
#
loop_
_entity.id
_entity.type
_entity.pdbx_description
1 polymer ?
#
loop_
_entity_poly.entity_id
_entity_poly.type
_entity_poly.pdbx_seq_one_letter_code
_entity_poly.pdbx_strand_id
1 'polypeptide(L)'
;MDRLLQALGRMHSQHDLCHDDIKPDNIWLSGSKDLNSAGGTLEAAKHWILADLGNVREPSHPYHSSILWSRLNNNLPDCRINDVLRLLKSYVLFLRASVEDEVAFDTQLFQAHEPWAQLYWSTSDAAQAQLASASFVQTLSKGLSPVLGWRRDPSVSGRDPPGLWNPLYRLLLNREHLIGWAVKDELKMTAADYLARRWGMTLMFGVPVGTCKA
;
A
#
# COMPACT_ATOMS: atom_id res chain seq x y z
N MET A 1 -5.45 10.72 -2.21
CA MET A 1 -5.92 9.47 -1.58
C MET A 1 -7.41 9.20 -1.79
N ASP A 2 -8.33 10.07 -1.35
CA ASP A 2 -9.79 9.81 -1.39
C ASP A 2 -10.33 9.34 -2.75
N ARG A 3 -9.95 10.01 -3.85
CA ARG A 3 -10.35 9.61 -5.21
C ARG A 3 -9.83 8.22 -5.62
N LEU A 4 -8.63 7.84 -5.18
CA LEU A 4 -8.06 6.51 -5.45
C LEU A 4 -8.81 5.43 -4.67
N LEU A 5 -9.17 5.69 -3.41
CA LEU A 5 -10.02 4.79 -2.61
C LEU A 5 -11.41 4.63 -3.23
N GLN A 6 -12.00 5.70 -3.77
CA GLN A 6 -13.28 5.59 -4.50
C GLN A 6 -13.14 4.76 -5.79
N ALA A 7 -12.07 4.96 -6.55
CA ALA A 7 -11.81 4.16 -7.76
C ALA A 7 -11.63 2.68 -7.40
N LEU A 8 -10.84 2.39 -6.37
CA LEU A 8 -10.61 1.04 -5.88
C LEU A 8 -11.90 0.39 -5.35
N GLY A 9 -12.68 1.13 -4.57
CA GLY A 9 -13.99 0.67 -4.07
C GLY A 9 -14.96 0.33 -5.19
N ARG A 10 -14.98 1.09 -6.30
CA ARG A 10 -15.79 0.74 -7.49
C ARG A 10 -15.27 -0.52 -8.19
N MET A 11 -13.96 -0.64 -8.38
CA MET A 11 -13.35 -1.85 -8.94
C MET A 11 -13.74 -3.10 -8.12
N HIS A 12 -13.61 -3.01 -6.80
CA HIS A 12 -13.91 -4.08 -5.86
C HIS A 12 -15.40 -4.46 -5.80
N SER A 13 -16.30 -3.47 -5.76
CA SER A 13 -17.73 -3.71 -5.47
C SER A 13 -18.64 -3.73 -6.70
N GLN A 14 -18.31 -3.00 -7.76
CA GLN A 14 -19.16 -2.89 -8.96
C GLN A 14 -18.70 -3.82 -10.08
N HIS A 15 -17.40 -4.12 -10.12
CA HIS A 15 -16.81 -4.95 -11.18
C HIS A 15 -16.35 -6.31 -10.68
N ASP A 16 -16.30 -6.53 -9.36
CA ASP A 16 -15.77 -7.74 -8.73
C ASP A 16 -14.34 -8.06 -9.21
N LEU A 17 -13.47 -7.04 -9.20
CA LEU A 17 -12.09 -7.13 -9.65
C LEU A 17 -11.13 -6.64 -8.57
N CYS A 18 -9.92 -7.18 -8.56
CA CYS A 18 -8.75 -6.76 -7.81
C CYS A 18 -7.68 -6.26 -8.78
N HIS A 19 -6.91 -5.25 -8.38
CA HIS A 19 -5.84 -4.69 -9.21
C HIS A 19 -4.55 -5.50 -9.12
N ASP A 20 -4.27 -6.08 -7.96
CA ASP A 20 -3.13 -6.96 -7.62
C ASP A 20 -1.74 -6.32 -7.66
N ASP A 21 -1.56 -5.18 -8.33
CA ASP A 21 -0.27 -4.52 -8.55
C ASP A 21 -0.34 -3.00 -8.34
N ILE A 22 -0.94 -2.57 -7.23
CA ILE A 22 -0.93 -1.15 -6.83
C ILE A 22 0.45 -0.79 -6.27
N LYS A 23 1.08 0.21 -6.87
CA LYS A 23 2.38 0.78 -6.46
C LYS A 23 2.52 2.19 -7.04
N PRO A 24 3.47 3.02 -6.57
CA PRO A 24 3.65 4.39 -7.07
C PRO A 24 3.79 4.47 -8.59
N ASP A 25 4.49 3.54 -9.24
CA ASP A 25 4.67 3.50 -10.70
C ASP A 25 3.36 3.29 -11.49
N ASN A 26 2.33 2.77 -10.82
CA ASN A 26 1.02 2.49 -11.40
C ASN A 26 -0.04 3.54 -11.00
N ILE A 27 0.36 4.63 -10.33
CA ILE A 27 -0.53 5.72 -9.92
C ILE A 27 -0.12 7.00 -10.65
N TRP A 28 -1.01 7.52 -11.49
CA TRP A 28 -0.71 8.67 -12.35
C TRP A 28 -1.63 9.86 -12.04
N LEU A 29 -1.11 11.05 -12.29
CA LEU A 29 -1.90 12.28 -12.33
C LEU A 29 -2.20 12.63 -13.78
N SER A 30 -3.48 12.73 -14.11
CA SER A 30 -3.96 13.28 -15.37
C SER A 30 -4.44 14.71 -15.16
N GLY A 31 -3.89 15.60 -15.97
CA GLY A 31 -4.23 17.02 -16.06
C GLY A 31 -3.89 17.52 -17.46
N SER A 32 -4.85 18.18 -18.11
CA SER A 32 -4.65 18.87 -19.38
C SER A 32 -4.37 20.34 -19.09
N LYS A 33 -3.09 20.69 -19.00
CA LYS A 33 -2.46 21.97 -19.41
C LYS A 33 -1.13 22.14 -18.70
N ASP A 34 -0.17 22.67 -19.45
CA ASP A 34 1.18 23.00 -19.02
C ASP A 34 1.22 23.56 -17.60
N LEU A 35 1.87 22.84 -16.69
CA LEU A 35 2.29 23.35 -15.37
C LEU A 35 3.17 24.61 -15.50
N ASN A 36 3.63 24.92 -16.72
CA ASN A 36 4.44 26.09 -17.08
C ASN A 36 3.60 27.31 -17.51
N SER A 37 2.28 27.19 -17.69
CA SER A 37 1.42 28.34 -17.94
C SER A 37 1.08 29.02 -16.63
N ALA A 38 1.63 30.22 -16.42
CA ALA A 38 1.53 31.03 -15.22
C ALA A 38 0.15 30.97 -14.54
N GLY A 39 0.09 30.39 -13.34
CA GLY A 39 -1.10 30.37 -12.48
C GLY A 39 -1.72 28.99 -12.21
N GLY A 40 -1.09 27.90 -12.64
CA GLY A 40 -1.57 26.53 -12.39
C GLY A 40 -1.61 26.19 -10.90
N THR A 41 -2.78 26.33 -10.27
CA THR A 41 -3.05 25.80 -8.94
C THR A 41 -3.11 24.27 -9.00
N LEU A 42 -2.76 23.59 -7.89
CA LEU A 42 -2.84 22.13 -7.72
C LEU A 42 -4.25 21.57 -8.07
N GLU A 43 -5.27 22.43 -8.08
CA GLU A 43 -6.64 22.17 -8.57
C GLU A 43 -6.74 21.78 -10.05
N ALA A 44 -5.69 21.99 -10.87
CA ALA A 44 -5.66 21.59 -12.28
C ALA A 44 -5.32 20.09 -12.48
N ALA A 45 -4.64 19.46 -11.51
CA ALA A 45 -4.37 18.01 -11.50
C ALA A 45 -5.62 17.27 -11.01
N LYS A 46 -6.67 17.25 -11.84
CA LYS A 46 -8.01 16.83 -11.41
C LYS A 46 -8.21 15.32 -11.32
N HIS A 47 -7.37 14.48 -11.93
CA HIS A 47 -7.70 13.06 -12.07
C HIS A 47 -6.53 12.16 -11.68
N TRP A 48 -6.69 11.43 -10.58
CA TRP A 48 -5.82 10.32 -10.22
C TRP A 48 -6.23 9.09 -11.03
N ILE A 49 -5.25 8.38 -11.61
CA ILE A 49 -5.46 7.21 -12.46
C ILE A 49 -4.72 6.03 -11.84
N LEU A 50 -5.41 4.89 -11.69
CA LEU A 50 -4.81 3.58 -11.49
C LEU A 50 -4.55 2.96 -12.86
N ALA A 51 -3.27 2.70 -13.16
CA ALA A 51 -2.81 2.18 -14.44
C ALA A 51 -2.28 0.75 -14.31
N ASP A 52 -1.85 0.17 -15.42
CA ASP A 52 -1.36 -1.22 -15.51
C ASP A 52 -2.41 -2.25 -15.07
N LEU A 53 -3.53 -2.25 -15.80
CA LEU A 53 -4.63 -3.19 -15.59
C LEU A 53 -4.30 -4.62 -16.07
N GLY A 54 -3.07 -4.89 -16.53
CA GLY A 54 -2.65 -6.22 -17.02
C GLY A 54 -2.59 -7.29 -15.92
N ASN A 55 -2.56 -6.87 -14.65
CA ASN A 55 -2.60 -7.76 -13.49
C ASN A 55 -4.00 -7.84 -12.85
N VAL A 56 -5.01 -7.15 -13.40
CA VAL A 56 -6.37 -7.15 -12.84
C VAL A 56 -7.01 -8.53 -12.94
N ARG A 57 -7.61 -9.00 -11.85
CA ARG A 57 -8.21 -10.34 -11.74
C ARG A 57 -9.48 -10.33 -10.90
N GLU A 58 -10.36 -11.28 -11.16
CA GLU A 58 -11.48 -11.59 -10.26
C GLU A 58 -10.97 -12.22 -8.95
N PRO A 59 -11.65 -12.00 -7.80
CA PRO A 59 -11.22 -12.54 -6.51
C PRO A 59 -11.07 -14.06 -6.47
N SER A 60 -11.90 -14.79 -7.21
CA SER A 60 -11.86 -16.25 -7.33
C SER A 60 -10.74 -16.75 -8.25
N HIS A 61 -9.96 -15.86 -8.86
CA HIS A 61 -8.92 -16.24 -9.81
C HIS A 61 -7.88 -17.16 -9.12
N PRO A 62 -7.51 -18.31 -9.73
CA PRO A 62 -6.60 -19.28 -9.08
C PRO A 62 -5.23 -18.75 -8.67
N TYR A 63 -4.81 -17.62 -9.25
CA TYR A 63 -3.62 -16.89 -8.80
C TYR A 63 -3.67 -16.56 -7.30
N HIS A 64 -4.82 -16.18 -6.75
CA HIS A 64 -4.98 -15.81 -5.33
C HIS A 64 -4.88 -16.99 -4.36
N SER A 65 -4.89 -18.23 -4.86
CA SER A 65 -4.61 -19.44 -4.07
C SER A 65 -3.22 -20.03 -4.33
N SER A 66 -2.44 -19.42 -5.21
CA SER A 66 -1.10 -19.91 -5.56
C SER A 66 -0.10 -19.76 -4.42
N ILE A 67 0.99 -20.52 -4.49
CA ILE A 67 2.14 -20.39 -3.59
C ILE A 67 2.78 -19.01 -3.76
N LEU A 68 2.80 -18.49 -5.00
CA LEU A 68 3.32 -17.16 -5.30
C LEU A 68 2.58 -16.08 -4.52
N TRP A 69 1.25 -16.12 -4.53
CA TRP A 69 0.41 -15.18 -3.80
C TRP A 69 0.56 -15.31 -2.29
N SER A 70 0.30 -16.49 -1.76
CA SER A 70 0.15 -16.71 -0.31
C SER A 70 1.49 -16.79 0.43
N ARG A 71 2.52 -17.42 -0.14
CA ARG A 71 3.78 -17.69 0.56
C ARG A 71 4.92 -16.76 0.15
N LEU A 72 5.06 -16.48 -1.15
CA LEU A 72 6.18 -15.69 -1.66
C LEU A 72 5.91 -14.18 -1.58
N ASN A 73 4.68 -13.76 -1.88
CA ASN A 73 4.27 -12.37 -1.72
C ASN A 73 3.68 -12.08 -0.33
N ASN A 74 3.38 -13.12 0.46
CA ASN A 74 2.74 -13.01 1.77
C ASN A 74 1.43 -12.19 1.72
N ASN A 75 0.68 -12.34 0.62
CA ASN A 75 -0.59 -11.65 0.44
C ASN A 75 -1.69 -12.33 1.26
N LEU A 76 -2.65 -11.53 1.73
CA LEU A 76 -3.86 -12.02 2.38
C LEU A 76 -4.76 -12.78 1.38
N PRO A 77 -5.62 -13.70 1.84
CA PRO A 77 -6.51 -14.47 0.97
C PRO A 77 -7.45 -13.60 0.13
N ASP A 78 -7.99 -12.52 0.70
CA ASP A 78 -8.80 -11.55 -0.05
C ASP A 78 -7.90 -10.51 -0.74
N CYS A 79 -7.83 -10.58 -2.08
CA CYS A 79 -7.06 -9.66 -2.91
C CYS A 79 -7.47 -8.19 -2.74
N ARG A 80 -8.74 -7.92 -2.41
CA ARG A 80 -9.23 -6.57 -2.21
C ARG A 80 -8.56 -5.89 -1.02
N ILE A 81 -8.28 -6.65 0.03
CA ILE A 81 -7.58 -6.16 1.21
C ILE A 81 -6.13 -5.82 0.87
N ASN A 82 -5.48 -6.66 0.07
CA ASN A 82 -4.11 -6.43 -0.37
C ASN A 82 -3.99 -5.16 -1.22
N ASP A 83 -4.92 -4.91 -2.13
CA ASP A 83 -4.97 -3.66 -2.90
C ASP A 83 -5.04 -2.42 -2.00
N VAL A 84 -5.90 -2.46 -0.98
CA VAL A 84 -6.05 -1.35 -0.02
C VAL A 84 -4.75 -1.12 0.75
N LEU A 85 -4.10 -2.19 1.24
CA LEU A 85 -2.80 -2.09 1.92
C LEU A 85 -1.72 -1.53 0.99
N ARG A 86 -1.65 -2.02 -0.26
CA ARG A 86 -0.69 -1.53 -1.26
C ARG A 86 -0.91 -0.07 -1.62
N LEU A 87 -2.16 0.37 -1.74
CA LEU A 87 -2.49 1.79 -1.95
C LEU A 87 -2.01 2.64 -0.76
N LEU A 88 -2.21 2.14 0.46
CA LEU A 88 -1.80 2.86 1.67
C LEU A 88 -0.28 2.91 1.81
N LYS A 89 0.42 1.80 1.52
CA LYS A 89 1.90 1.76 1.41
C LYS A 89 2.41 2.74 0.38
N SER A 90 1.79 2.79 -0.81
CA SER A 90 2.15 3.74 -1.87
C SER A 90 2.02 5.19 -1.42
N TYR A 91 0.98 5.50 -0.64
CA TYR A 91 0.80 6.84 -0.07
C TYR A 91 1.82 7.16 1.03
N VAL A 92 2.12 6.22 1.94
CA VAL A 92 3.14 6.44 2.97
C VAL A 92 4.52 6.62 2.32
N LEU A 93 4.83 5.86 1.25
CA LEU A 93 6.05 6.06 0.46
C LEU A 93 6.11 7.45 -0.20
N PHE A 94 4.99 7.92 -0.75
CA PHE A 94 4.90 9.28 -1.30
C PHE A 94 5.15 10.35 -0.22
N LEU A 95 4.53 10.21 0.96
CA LEU A 95 4.76 11.12 2.08
C LEU A 95 6.23 11.11 2.54
N ARG A 96 6.80 9.91 2.71
CA ARG A 96 8.21 9.72 3.09
C ARG A 96 9.17 10.38 2.09
N ALA A 97 8.90 10.28 0.80
CA ALA A 97 9.70 10.92 -0.24
C ALA A 97 9.51 12.45 -0.32
N SER A 98 8.47 12.99 0.34
CA SER A 98 8.12 14.42 0.30
C SER A 98 8.60 15.20 1.53
N VAL A 99 9.18 14.54 2.53
CA VAL A 99 9.71 15.19 3.75
C VAL A 99 11.22 15.39 3.65
N GLU A 100 11.73 16.41 4.35
CA GLU A 100 13.18 16.66 4.43
C GLU A 100 13.90 15.68 5.38
N ASP A 101 13.25 15.31 6.48
CA ASP A 101 13.79 14.40 7.50
C ASP A 101 13.08 13.05 7.46
N GLU A 102 13.65 12.12 6.69
CA GLU A 102 13.16 10.74 6.61
C GLU A 102 13.29 9.99 7.96
N VAL A 103 14.27 10.33 8.79
CA VAL A 103 14.53 9.62 10.06
C VAL A 103 13.43 9.94 11.08
N ALA A 104 13.05 11.21 11.17
CA ALA A 104 11.91 11.63 11.98
C ALA A 104 10.61 10.99 11.49
N PHE A 105 10.39 10.97 10.17
CA PHE A 105 9.22 10.33 9.56
C PHE A 105 9.16 8.83 9.87
N ASP A 106 10.27 8.12 9.68
CA ASP A 106 10.36 6.67 9.90
C ASP A 106 10.10 6.32 11.38
N THR A 107 10.58 7.17 12.30
CA THR A 107 10.29 7.05 13.73
C THR A 107 8.80 7.27 14.03
N GLN A 108 8.18 8.30 13.45
CA GLN A 108 6.78 8.62 13.65
C GLN A 108 5.83 7.54 13.11
N LEU A 109 6.20 6.88 12.00
CA LEU A 109 5.44 5.74 11.47
C LEU A 109 5.26 4.70 12.57
N PHE A 110 6.34 4.19 13.14
CA PHE A 110 6.28 3.14 14.18
C PHE A 110 5.71 3.63 15.51
N GLN A 111 5.78 4.92 15.82
CA GLN A 111 5.13 5.47 17.02
C GLN A 111 3.61 5.61 16.87
N ALA A 112 3.05 5.50 15.66
CA ALA A 112 1.62 5.73 15.38
C ALA A 112 1.10 7.10 15.90
N HIS A 113 1.97 8.10 15.94
CA HIS A 113 1.66 9.40 16.51
C HIS A 113 0.99 10.35 15.53
N GLU A 114 1.28 10.22 14.25
CA GLU A 114 0.72 11.09 13.21
C GLU A 114 -0.59 10.52 12.63
N PRO A 115 -1.49 11.37 12.11
CA PRO A 115 -2.75 10.91 11.50
C PRO A 115 -2.55 9.89 10.38
N TRP A 116 -1.53 10.07 9.54
CA TRP A 116 -1.21 9.12 8.45
C TRP A 116 -0.65 7.80 8.98
N ALA A 117 0.09 7.83 10.08
CA ALA A 117 0.63 6.64 10.73
C ALA A 117 -0.49 5.85 11.43
N GLN A 118 -1.45 6.54 12.06
CA GLN A 118 -2.66 5.90 12.60
C GLN A 118 -3.51 5.29 11.50
N LEU A 119 -3.75 6.03 10.41
CA LEU A 119 -4.46 5.50 9.26
C LEU A 119 -3.79 4.21 8.76
N TYR A 120 -2.46 4.20 8.64
CA TYR A 120 -1.69 3.03 8.25
C TYR A 120 -1.89 1.84 9.19
N TRP A 121 -1.61 2.00 10.48
CA TRP A 121 -1.66 0.88 11.42
C TRP A 121 -3.07 0.39 11.72
N SER A 122 -4.06 1.29 11.86
CA SER A 122 -5.47 0.88 11.99
C SER A 122 -5.95 0.10 10.78
N THR A 123 -5.53 0.48 9.57
CA THR A 123 -5.86 -0.29 8.36
C THR A 123 -5.13 -1.62 8.35
N SER A 124 -3.85 -1.66 8.74
CA SER A 124 -3.09 -2.91 8.88
C SER A 124 -3.75 -3.86 9.86
N ASP A 125 -4.23 -3.39 11.00
CA ASP A 125 -4.91 -4.21 12.01
C ASP A 125 -6.25 -4.72 11.49
N ALA A 126 -7.04 -3.85 10.86
CA ALA A 126 -8.29 -4.23 10.20
C ALA A 126 -8.05 -5.26 9.08
N ALA A 127 -6.93 -5.16 8.33
CA ALA A 127 -6.58 -6.11 7.30
C ALA A 127 -6.24 -7.49 7.87
N GLN A 128 -5.48 -7.56 8.97
CA GLN A 128 -5.21 -8.82 9.66
C GLN A 128 -6.51 -9.45 10.19
N ALA A 129 -7.45 -8.64 10.65
CA ALA A 129 -8.78 -9.07 11.06
C ALA A 129 -9.74 -9.38 9.89
N GLN A 130 -9.32 -9.26 8.63
CA GLN A 130 -10.15 -9.41 7.42
C GLN A 130 -11.34 -8.44 7.34
N LEU A 131 -11.20 -7.24 7.90
CA LEU A 131 -12.23 -6.19 7.95
C LEU A 131 -11.90 -4.98 7.07
N ALA A 132 -10.66 -4.84 6.59
CA ALA A 132 -10.26 -3.71 5.77
C ALA A 132 -10.92 -3.75 4.38
N SER A 133 -11.33 -2.58 3.92
CA SER A 133 -11.89 -2.35 2.58
C SER A 133 -11.63 -0.90 2.15
N ALA A 134 -11.81 -0.60 0.87
CA ALA A 134 -11.60 0.76 0.38
C ALA A 134 -12.54 1.77 1.07
N SER A 135 -13.79 1.40 1.36
CA SER A 135 -14.76 2.24 2.08
C SER A 135 -14.43 2.39 3.57
N PHE A 136 -13.92 1.33 4.22
CA PHE A 136 -13.40 1.39 5.58
C PHE A 136 -12.28 2.44 5.69
N VAL A 137 -11.26 2.34 4.83
CA VAL A 137 -10.12 3.26 4.85
C VAL A 137 -10.55 4.68 4.47
N GLN A 138 -11.49 4.83 3.54
CA GLN A 138 -12.04 6.14 3.21
C GLN A 138 -12.70 6.80 4.43
N THR A 139 -13.55 6.06 5.15
CA THR A 139 -14.24 6.55 6.35
C THR A 139 -13.24 6.91 7.44
N LEU A 140 -12.27 6.03 7.70
CA LEU A 140 -11.20 6.27 8.66
C LEU A 140 -10.36 7.51 8.30
N SER A 141 -9.99 7.67 7.03
CA SER A 141 -9.20 8.82 6.56
C SER A 141 -9.91 10.17 6.76
N LYS A 142 -11.24 10.18 6.63
CA LYS A 142 -12.06 11.39 6.89
C LYS A 142 -12.08 11.74 8.37
N GLY A 143 -12.18 10.73 9.25
CA GLY A 143 -12.14 10.92 10.70
C GLY A 143 -10.79 11.41 11.23
N LEU A 144 -9.70 11.04 10.56
CA LEU A 144 -8.34 11.44 10.90
C LEU A 144 -7.88 12.74 10.22
N SER A 145 -8.77 13.45 9.52
CA SER A 145 -8.40 14.66 8.77
C SER A 145 -7.90 15.77 9.71
N PRO A 146 -6.69 16.33 9.47
CA PRO A 146 -6.14 17.42 10.29
C PRO A 146 -7.04 18.66 10.35
N VAL A 147 -7.80 18.90 9.27
CA VAL A 147 -8.71 20.04 9.12
C VAL A 147 -9.83 20.03 10.17
N LEU A 148 -10.20 18.85 10.68
CA LEU A 148 -11.27 18.69 11.66
C LEU A 148 -10.78 18.75 13.12
N GLY A 149 -9.49 19.05 13.35
CA GLY A 149 -8.90 19.04 14.68
C GLY A 149 -8.65 17.62 15.17
N TRP A 150 -7.72 16.92 14.51
CA TRP A 150 -7.35 15.55 14.84
C TRP A 150 -7.00 15.39 16.33
N ARG A 151 -7.54 14.33 16.94
CA ARG A 151 -7.09 13.81 18.23
C ARG A 151 -6.52 12.42 18.01
N ARG A 152 -5.36 12.18 18.61
CA ARG A 152 -4.75 10.86 18.69
C ARG A 152 -5.76 9.85 19.24
N ASP A 153 -5.98 8.78 18.48
CA ASP A 153 -6.69 7.61 19.02
C ASP A 153 -5.71 6.79 19.88
N PRO A 154 -5.90 6.73 21.21
CA PRO A 154 -5.01 5.98 22.09
C PRO A 154 -5.14 4.47 21.95
N SER A 155 -6.18 3.97 21.27
CA SER A 155 -6.32 2.54 20.98
C SER A 155 -5.34 2.06 19.90
N VAL A 156 -4.84 2.98 19.06
CA VAL A 156 -3.84 2.67 18.04
C VAL A 156 -2.46 2.76 18.67
N SER A 157 -1.89 1.59 18.95
CA SER A 157 -0.58 1.47 19.58
C SER A 157 0.54 1.63 18.55
N GLY A 158 1.62 2.30 18.95
CA GLY A 158 2.88 2.18 18.24
C GLY A 158 3.35 0.72 18.22
N ARG A 159 4.16 0.39 17.21
CA ARG A 159 4.77 -0.95 17.05
C ARG A 159 6.27 -0.83 17.26
N ASP A 160 6.87 -1.86 17.81
CA ASP A 160 8.33 -1.94 17.87
C ASP A 160 8.88 -2.29 16.48
N PRO A 161 9.76 -1.45 15.90
CA PRO A 161 10.44 -1.78 14.66
C PRO A 161 11.12 -3.16 14.75
N PRO A 162 10.87 -4.08 13.80
CA PRO A 162 11.52 -5.39 13.78
C PRO A 162 13.05 -5.27 13.82
N GLY A 163 13.70 -6.22 14.50
CA GLY A 163 15.16 -6.23 14.65
C GLY A 163 15.70 -5.32 15.75
N LEU A 164 14.90 -4.37 16.28
CA LEU A 164 15.33 -3.59 17.45
C LEU A 164 15.59 -4.47 18.66
N TRP A 165 14.96 -5.63 18.82
CA TRP A 165 15.22 -6.52 19.96
C TRP A 165 16.50 -7.37 19.81
N ASN A 166 17.13 -7.37 18.63
CA ASN A 166 18.32 -8.18 18.37
C ASN A 166 19.60 -7.47 18.86
N PRO A 167 20.34 -8.03 19.85
CA PRO A 167 21.52 -7.39 20.41
C PRO A 167 22.65 -7.23 19.40
N LEU A 168 22.79 -8.16 18.44
CA LEU A 168 23.82 -8.07 17.40
C LEU A 168 23.55 -6.90 16.45
N TYR A 169 22.28 -6.68 16.09
CA TYR A 169 21.88 -5.55 15.26
C TYR A 169 22.03 -4.22 15.98
N ARG A 170 21.72 -4.16 17.29
CA ARG A 170 21.99 -2.96 18.10
C ARG A 170 23.47 -2.62 18.23
N LEU A 171 24.34 -3.62 18.19
CA LEU A 171 25.80 -3.43 18.24
C LEU A 171 26.38 -2.97 16.90
N LEU A 172 25.84 -3.46 15.79
CA LEU A 172 26.37 -3.22 14.44
C LEU A 172 25.73 -2.02 13.73
N LEU A 173 24.50 -1.66 14.08
CA LEU A 173 23.72 -0.62 13.41
C LEU A 173 23.18 0.37 14.44
N ASN A 174 23.22 1.66 14.08
CA ASN A 174 22.56 2.67 14.90
C ASN A 174 21.03 2.50 14.84
N ARG A 175 20.33 2.98 15.88
CA ARG A 175 18.88 2.83 16.01
C ARG A 175 18.12 3.38 14.80
N GLU A 176 18.56 4.52 14.27
CA GLU A 176 17.93 5.20 13.14
C GLU A 176 18.00 4.35 11.86
N HIS A 177 19.16 3.74 11.59
CA HIS A 177 19.32 2.81 10.48
C HIS A 177 18.43 1.59 10.61
N LEU A 178 18.29 1.03 11.83
CA LEU A 178 17.39 -0.10 12.07
C LEU A 178 15.93 0.27 11.82
N ILE A 179 15.50 1.45 12.27
CA ILE A 179 14.14 1.94 12.03
C ILE A 179 13.93 2.14 10.53
N GLY A 180 14.87 2.81 9.83
CA GLY A 180 14.75 3.00 8.38
C GLY A 180 14.73 1.69 7.59
N TRP A 181 15.48 0.67 8.04
CA TRP A 181 15.40 -0.68 7.48
C TRP A 181 14.03 -1.31 7.71
N ALA A 182 13.51 -1.22 8.93
CA ALA A 182 12.19 -1.71 9.28
C ALA A 182 11.08 -1.04 8.47
N VAL A 183 11.16 0.28 8.22
CA VAL A 183 10.20 0.99 7.36
C VAL A 183 10.29 0.48 5.92
N LYS A 184 11.50 0.31 5.39
CA LYS A 184 11.69 -0.23 4.02
C LYS A 184 11.11 -1.63 3.87
N ASP A 185 11.25 -2.48 4.89
CA ASP A 185 10.66 -3.82 4.90
C ASP A 185 9.13 -3.78 5.03
N GLU A 186 8.61 -2.97 5.96
CA GLU A 186 7.16 -2.80 6.18
C GLU A 186 6.44 -2.27 4.93
N LEU A 187 6.99 -1.23 4.31
CA LEU A 187 6.42 -0.59 3.12
C LEU A 187 6.76 -1.31 1.81
N LYS A 188 7.52 -2.40 1.89
CA LYS A 188 7.85 -3.22 0.72
C LYS A 188 6.57 -3.72 0.07
N MET A 189 6.49 -3.54 -1.24
CA MET A 189 5.47 -4.11 -2.11
C MET A 189 6.20 -5.06 -3.06
N THR A 190 6.25 -6.34 -2.68
CA THR A 190 6.89 -7.36 -3.51
C THR A 190 6.01 -7.74 -4.69
N ALA A 191 6.63 -7.88 -5.85
CA ALA A 191 6.10 -8.63 -6.97
C ALA A 191 7.06 -9.80 -7.23
N ALA A 192 6.96 -10.88 -6.43
CA ALA A 192 7.71 -12.10 -6.72
C ALA A 192 7.33 -12.68 -8.11
N ASP A 193 6.24 -12.21 -8.70
CA ASP A 193 5.85 -12.42 -10.09
C ASP A 193 6.95 -12.10 -11.10
N TYR A 194 7.73 -11.02 -10.89
CA TYR A 194 8.83 -10.69 -11.80
C TYR A 194 9.92 -11.76 -11.73
N LEU A 195 10.26 -12.24 -10.53
CA LEU A 195 11.23 -13.32 -10.37
C LEU A 195 10.68 -14.64 -10.94
N ALA A 196 9.43 -14.99 -10.62
CA ALA A 196 8.79 -16.19 -11.14
C ALA A 196 8.73 -16.22 -12.67
N ARG A 197 8.42 -15.09 -13.32
CA ARG A 197 8.42 -14.94 -14.78
C ARG A 197 9.84 -14.95 -15.36
N ARG A 198 10.78 -14.21 -14.76
CA ARG A 198 12.18 -14.12 -15.21
C ARG A 198 12.90 -15.46 -15.15
N TRP A 199 12.57 -16.30 -14.17
CA TRP A 199 13.15 -17.62 -14.01
C TRP A 199 12.32 -18.76 -14.64
N GLY A 200 11.22 -18.45 -15.34
CA GLY A 200 10.36 -19.45 -15.98
C GLY A 200 9.69 -20.43 -15.00
N MET A 201 9.59 -20.06 -13.73
CA MET A 201 9.13 -20.93 -12.64
C MET A 201 7.63 -20.76 -12.33
N THR A 202 6.86 -20.10 -13.20
CA THR A 202 5.43 -19.84 -13.00
C THR A 202 4.62 -21.13 -12.76
N LEU A 203 4.96 -22.22 -13.46
CA LEU A 203 4.39 -23.56 -13.25
C LEU A 203 4.73 -24.15 -11.89
N MET A 204 5.97 -23.99 -11.42
CA MET A 204 6.40 -24.50 -10.10
C MET A 204 5.79 -23.69 -8.94
N PHE A 205 5.45 -22.43 -9.16
CA PHE A 205 4.78 -21.58 -8.17
C PHE A 205 3.25 -21.59 -8.27
N GLY A 206 2.71 -22.50 -9.10
CA GLY A 206 1.28 -22.78 -9.16
C GLY A 206 0.45 -21.65 -9.76
N VAL A 207 1.01 -20.85 -10.69
CA VAL A 207 0.22 -19.94 -11.51
C VAL A 207 -0.38 -20.78 -12.65
N PRO A 208 -1.67 -21.14 -12.61
CA PRO A 208 -2.24 -21.98 -13.65
C PRO A 208 -2.33 -21.18 -14.94
N VAL A 209 -1.91 -21.80 -16.04
CA VAL A 209 -2.07 -21.25 -17.39
C VAL A 209 -3.52 -21.53 -17.80
N GLY A 210 -4.41 -20.57 -17.55
CA GLY A 210 -5.77 -20.63 -18.09
C GLY A 210 -5.71 -20.57 -19.61
N THR A 211 -6.48 -21.41 -20.31
CA THR A 211 -6.71 -21.21 -21.74
C THR A 211 -7.48 -19.91 -21.92
N CYS A 212 -6.86 -18.88 -22.51
CA CYS A 212 -7.61 -17.74 -23.01
C CYS A 212 -8.68 -18.28 -23.98
N LYS A 213 -9.96 -18.16 -23.62
CA LYS A 213 -11.02 -18.34 -24.61
C LYS A 213 -11.02 -17.09 -25.48
N ALA A 214 -10.66 -17.28 -26.75
CA ALA A 214 -10.79 -16.28 -27.80
C ALA A 214 -12.26 -15.96 -28.07
#